data_AF-A0A0R1PVI1-F1
#
_entry.id   AF-A0A0R1PVI1-F1
#
_cell.length_a   1.000
_cell.length_b   1.000
_cell.length_c   1.000
_cell.angle_alpha   90.00
_cell.angle_beta   90.00
_cell.angle_gamma   90.00
#
_symmetry.space_group_name_H-M   'P 1'
#
loop_
_entity.id
_entity.type
_entity.pdbx_description
1 polymer ?
#
loop_
_entity_poly.entity_id
_entity_poly.type
_entity_poly.pdbx_seq_one_letter_code
_entity_poly.pdbx_strand_id
1 'polypeptide(L)'
;MDVQHALESHPSINGMCDYVGISRSGYYQREKRHNHQSPRKLRKKFIQGEIKAIWHKSLCIYGAGKITQELRSKGYKIAERTVGKYMRELGIHAVYLTPWTTTTRNSKFDKQLINILDEQFNPLRPNAVWCIDTTYIPVHDGFVYLTSIMDLYSRRIIGWDLSETLEVSNVIPLIEKTKHSRHISKPLIMHSDRGSQFTSEAYNQVTANMTLSYSKKAYPWDNACIESFHALIKREWINRFKIHLYSEAKRLVFQYIETFYNTVRIHSHCGFKSPKQLEDEYQTQIQNLVVA
;
A
#
# COMPACT_ATOMS: atom_id res chain seq x y z
N MET A 1 -0.71 -73.79 -15.44
CA MET A 1 -1.58 -72.99 -14.56
C MET A 1 -1.65 -71.61 -15.16
N ASP A 2 -2.79 -71.27 -15.75
CA ASP A 2 -2.98 -70.17 -16.70
C ASP A 2 -2.73 -68.77 -16.12
N VAL A 3 -2.09 -67.93 -16.93
CA VAL A 3 -1.79 -66.51 -16.66
C VAL A 3 -3.06 -65.68 -16.45
N GLN A 4 -4.22 -66.16 -16.92
CA GLN A 4 -5.52 -65.54 -16.68
C GLN A 4 -6.04 -65.70 -15.24
N HIS A 5 -5.62 -66.74 -14.50
CA HIS A 5 -6.12 -66.97 -13.14
C HIS A 5 -5.45 -66.08 -12.06
N ALA A 6 -4.31 -65.46 -12.40
CA ALA A 6 -3.55 -64.58 -11.51
C ALA A 6 -4.03 -63.12 -11.51
N LEU A 7 -4.84 -62.72 -12.50
CA LEU A 7 -5.34 -61.33 -12.62
C LEU A 7 -6.62 -61.06 -11.81
N GLU A 8 -7.32 -62.11 -11.35
CA GLU A 8 -8.52 -62.00 -10.51
C GLU A 8 -8.22 -62.04 -9.01
N SER A 9 -6.99 -62.41 -8.62
CA SER A 9 -6.58 -62.42 -7.23
C SER A 9 -5.97 -61.07 -6.87
N HIS A 10 -6.77 -60.19 -6.26
CA HIS A 10 -6.22 -59.01 -5.58
C HIS A 10 -5.09 -59.47 -4.66
N PRO A 11 -3.83 -59.06 -4.89
CA PRO A 11 -2.73 -59.54 -4.08
C PRO A 11 -3.00 -59.17 -2.63
N SER A 12 -2.76 -60.09 -1.70
CA SER A 12 -2.95 -59.76 -0.29
C SER A 12 -1.98 -58.63 0.11
N ILE A 13 -2.41 -57.73 0.99
CA ILE A 13 -1.54 -56.65 1.50
C ILE A 13 -0.25 -57.23 2.10
N ASN A 14 -0.29 -58.44 2.65
CA ASN A 14 0.90 -59.18 3.09
C ASN A 14 1.86 -59.46 1.94
N GLY A 15 1.39 -60.12 0.87
CA GLY A 15 2.23 -60.46 -0.28
C GLY A 15 2.84 -59.22 -0.95
N MET A 16 2.10 -58.10 -1.00
CA MET A 16 2.65 -56.84 -1.49
C MET A 16 3.70 -56.24 -0.54
N CYS A 17 3.47 -56.27 0.77
CA CYS A 17 4.43 -55.76 1.76
C CYS A 17 5.74 -56.55 1.75
N ASP A 18 5.65 -57.88 1.64
CA ASP A 18 6.80 -58.78 1.59
C ASP A 18 7.61 -58.59 0.30
N TYR A 19 6.94 -58.47 -0.85
CA TYR A 19 7.60 -58.20 -2.15
C TYR A 19 8.36 -56.87 -2.17
N VAL A 20 7.80 -55.82 -1.55
CA VAL A 20 8.40 -54.48 -1.50
C VAL A 20 9.37 -54.32 -0.32
N GLY A 21 9.43 -55.27 0.60
CA GLY A 21 10.32 -55.24 1.77
C GLY A 21 9.92 -54.23 2.85
N ILE A 22 8.62 -53.98 3.03
CA ILE A 22 8.09 -53.08 4.07
C ILE A 22 7.28 -53.85 5.11
N SER A 23 7.29 -53.38 6.37
CA SER A 23 6.47 -54.01 7.40
C SER A 23 4.98 -53.69 7.24
N ARG A 24 4.12 -54.68 7.46
CA ARG A 24 2.65 -54.52 7.45
C ARG A 24 2.17 -53.45 8.43
N SER A 25 2.77 -53.39 9.62
CA SER A 25 2.48 -52.36 10.61
C SER A 25 2.87 -50.97 10.12
N GLY A 26 4.01 -50.85 9.42
CA GLY A 26 4.45 -49.63 8.76
C GLY A 26 3.50 -49.17 7.64
N TYR A 27 2.99 -50.12 6.84
CA TYR A 27 2.00 -49.87 5.80
C TYR A 27 0.71 -49.27 6.38
N TYR A 28 0.07 -49.93 7.35
CA TYR A 28 -1.17 -49.42 7.95
C TYR A 28 -0.96 -48.16 8.78
N GLN A 29 0.21 -47.97 9.42
CA GLN A 29 0.54 -46.69 10.07
C GLN A 29 0.72 -45.57 9.07
N ARG A 30 1.31 -45.82 7.90
CA ARG A 30 1.42 -44.85 6.81
C ARG A 30 0.04 -44.53 6.25
N GLU A 31 -0.80 -45.54 6.03
CA GLU A 31 -2.18 -45.37 5.56
C GLU A 31 -3.03 -44.56 6.54
N LYS A 32 -2.98 -44.90 7.84
CA LYS A 32 -3.59 -44.11 8.91
C LYS A 32 -3.08 -42.67 8.91
N ARG A 33 -1.77 -42.43 8.79
CA ARG A 33 -1.18 -41.06 8.71
C ARG A 33 -1.56 -40.32 7.43
N HIS A 34 -1.78 -41.04 6.33
CA HIS A 34 -2.20 -40.48 5.06
C HIS A 34 -3.64 -39.96 5.15
N ASN A 35 -4.51 -40.77 5.76
CA ASN A 35 -5.93 -40.46 5.94
C ASN A 35 -6.19 -39.53 7.15
N HIS A 36 -5.24 -39.39 8.09
CA HIS A 36 -5.34 -38.44 9.20
C HIS A 36 -5.01 -37.01 8.77
N GLN A 37 -5.92 -36.09 9.08
CA GLN A 37 -5.63 -34.65 9.06
C GLN A 37 -4.89 -34.29 10.34
N SER A 38 -3.55 -34.25 10.31
CA SER A 38 -2.78 -33.82 11.46
C SER A 38 -3.15 -32.38 11.87
N PRO A 39 -3.08 -32.02 13.17
CA PRO A 39 -3.32 -30.65 13.62
C PRO A 39 -2.50 -29.61 12.84
N ARG A 40 -1.30 -29.99 12.40
CA ARG A 40 -0.43 -29.16 11.54
C ARG A 40 -1.01 -28.93 10.14
N LYS A 41 -1.61 -29.96 9.51
CA LYS A 41 -2.28 -29.82 8.20
C LYS A 41 -3.52 -28.93 8.32
N LEU A 42 -4.32 -29.09 9.38
CA LEU A 42 -5.49 -28.25 9.66
C LEU A 42 -5.09 -26.78 9.88
N ARG A 43 -4.10 -26.53 10.76
CA ARG A 43 -3.57 -25.18 10.99
C ARG A 43 -3.04 -24.54 9.71
N LYS A 44 -2.31 -25.30 8.88
CA LYS A 44 -1.82 -24.81 7.58
C LYS A 44 -2.97 -24.38 6.68
N LYS A 45 -4.00 -25.22 6.50
CA LYS A 45 -5.19 -24.89 5.68
C LYS A 45 -5.90 -23.64 6.20
N PHE A 46 -6.07 -23.54 7.52
CA PHE A 46 -6.69 -22.38 8.15
C PHE A 46 -5.90 -21.09 7.88
N ILE A 47 -4.58 -21.11 8.12
CA ILE A 47 -3.71 -19.96 7.84
C ILE A 47 -3.70 -19.62 6.34
N GLN A 48 -3.74 -20.61 5.45
CA GLN A 48 -3.88 -20.38 4.01
C GLN A 48 -5.19 -19.66 3.66
N GLY A 49 -6.29 -19.98 4.35
CA GLY A 49 -7.55 -19.24 4.25
C GLY A 49 -7.42 -17.79 4.69
N GLU A 50 -6.79 -17.54 5.85
CA GLU A 50 -6.51 -16.19 6.35
C GLU A 50 -5.62 -15.38 5.39
N ILE A 51 -4.58 -16.00 4.82
CA ILE A 51 -3.71 -15.39 3.82
C ILE A 51 -4.52 -14.94 2.61
N LYS A 52 -5.43 -15.79 2.09
CA LYS A 52 -6.31 -15.42 0.96
C LYS A 52 -7.23 -14.25 1.33
N ALA A 53 -7.86 -14.30 2.49
CA ALA A 53 -8.75 -13.24 2.95
C ALA A 53 -8.03 -11.88 3.04
N ILE A 54 -6.83 -11.87 3.64
CA ILE A 54 -5.99 -10.66 3.72
C ILE A 54 -5.58 -10.19 2.32
N TRP A 55 -5.17 -11.10 1.44
CA TRP A 55 -4.75 -10.78 0.09
C TRP A 55 -5.89 -10.14 -0.72
N HIS A 56 -7.10 -10.72 -0.70
CA HIS A 56 -8.28 -10.14 -1.35
C HIS A 56 -8.67 -8.79 -0.75
N LYS A 57 -8.67 -8.65 0.58
CA LYS A 57 -8.91 -7.37 1.26
C LYS A 57 -7.87 -6.30 0.84
N SER A 58 -6.64 -6.73 0.54
CA SER A 58 -5.58 -5.85 0.05
C SER A 58 -5.63 -5.55 -1.45
N LEU A 59 -6.77 -5.78 -2.12
CA LEU A 59 -6.91 -5.67 -3.58
C LEU A 59 -5.87 -6.51 -4.35
N CYS A 60 -5.45 -7.63 -3.76
CA CYS A 60 -4.41 -8.52 -4.28
C CYS A 60 -3.00 -7.91 -4.33
N ILE A 61 -2.71 -6.88 -3.53
CA ILE A 61 -1.43 -6.15 -3.55
C ILE A 61 -0.40 -6.77 -2.60
N TYR A 62 -0.81 -7.21 -1.41
CA TYR A 62 0.14 -7.53 -0.34
C TYR A 62 1.03 -8.75 -0.62
N GLY A 63 2.30 -8.58 -0.26
CA GLY A 63 3.30 -9.65 -0.19
C GLY A 63 3.42 -10.29 1.19
N ALA A 64 4.33 -11.25 1.31
CA ALA A 64 4.54 -12.03 2.53
C ALA A 64 4.79 -11.17 3.77
N GLY A 65 5.61 -10.13 3.68
CA GLY A 65 5.88 -9.22 4.79
C GLY A 65 4.62 -8.56 5.36
N LYS A 66 3.81 -7.91 4.51
CA LYS A 66 2.57 -7.24 4.96
C LYS A 66 1.51 -8.22 5.44
N ILE A 67 1.33 -9.35 4.75
CA ILE A 67 0.41 -10.41 5.19
C ILE A 67 0.85 -10.96 6.55
N THR A 68 2.15 -11.07 6.81
CA THR A 68 2.67 -11.49 8.11
C THR A 68 2.31 -10.49 9.21
N GLN A 69 2.39 -9.19 8.95
CA GLN A 69 2.01 -8.17 9.93
C GLN A 69 0.50 -8.19 10.23
N GLU A 70 -0.33 -8.34 9.20
CA GLU A 70 -1.79 -8.53 9.36
C GLU A 70 -2.14 -9.80 10.14
N LEU A 71 -1.41 -10.91 9.93
CA LEU A 71 -1.60 -12.12 10.73
C LEU A 71 -1.18 -11.90 12.19
N ARG A 72 -0.08 -11.17 12.42
CA ARG A 72 0.39 -10.87 13.78
C ARG A 72 -0.55 -9.92 14.52
N SER A 73 -1.14 -8.94 13.86
CA SER A 73 -2.14 -8.05 14.48
C SER A 73 -3.40 -8.80 14.89
N LYS A 74 -3.75 -9.89 14.20
CA LYS A 74 -4.80 -10.86 14.62
C LYS A 74 -4.36 -11.84 15.71
N GLY A 75 -3.14 -11.73 16.24
CA GLY A 75 -2.60 -12.58 17.31
C GLY A 75 -1.87 -13.85 16.84
N TYR A 76 -1.69 -14.07 15.54
CA TYR A 76 -1.00 -15.27 15.06
C TYR A 76 0.53 -15.15 15.22
N LYS A 77 1.12 -16.14 15.90
CA LYS A 77 2.58 -16.33 15.95
C LYS A 77 3.05 -17.09 14.70
N ILE A 78 3.50 -16.36 13.68
CA ILE A 78 4.01 -16.91 12.42
C ILE A 78 5.21 -16.13 11.88
N ALA A 79 6.14 -16.85 11.25
CA ALA A 79 7.31 -16.29 10.59
C ALA A 79 6.98 -15.95 9.11
N GLU A 80 7.56 -14.87 8.61
CA GLU A 80 7.37 -14.41 7.22
C GLU A 80 7.74 -15.49 6.20
N ARG A 81 8.82 -16.23 6.43
CA ARG A 81 9.23 -17.35 5.57
C ARG A 81 8.14 -18.42 5.44
N THR A 82 7.37 -18.67 6.50
CA THR A 82 6.25 -19.62 6.46
C THR A 82 5.09 -19.05 5.64
N VAL A 83 4.77 -17.77 5.81
CA VAL A 83 3.76 -17.08 5.01
C VAL A 83 4.13 -17.10 3.53
N GLY A 84 5.37 -16.74 3.18
CA GLY A 84 5.87 -16.78 1.80
C GLY A 84 5.81 -18.19 1.18
N LYS A 85 6.13 -19.23 1.96
CA LYS A 85 5.94 -20.62 1.52
C LYS A 85 4.47 -20.92 1.20
N TYR A 86 3.55 -20.54 2.08
CA TYR A 86 2.12 -20.78 1.89
C TYR A 86 1.55 -19.97 0.72
N MET A 87 1.98 -18.73 0.52
CA MET A 87 1.62 -17.92 -0.64
C MET A 87 2.05 -18.59 -1.95
N ARG A 88 3.29 -19.09 -2.02
CA ARG A 88 3.80 -19.80 -3.20
C ARG A 88 2.98 -21.05 -3.51
N GLU A 89 2.61 -21.83 -2.49
CA GLU A 89 1.74 -23.00 -2.66
C GLU A 89 0.31 -22.63 -3.10
N LEU A 90 -0.14 -21.40 -2.84
CA LEU A 90 -1.44 -20.88 -3.26
C LEU A 90 -1.39 -20.15 -4.62
N GLY A 91 -0.22 -20.00 -5.24
CA GLY A 91 -0.05 -19.19 -6.46
C GLY A 91 -0.23 -17.69 -6.25
N ILE A 92 -0.05 -17.20 -5.02
CA ILE A 92 -0.22 -15.77 -4.69
C ILE A 92 1.12 -15.06 -4.84
N HIS A 93 1.11 -13.95 -5.59
CA HIS A 93 2.25 -13.09 -5.83
C HIS A 93 2.00 -11.67 -5.34
N ALA A 94 3.06 -11.03 -4.85
CA ALA A 94 3.03 -9.63 -4.44
C ALA A 94 3.22 -8.70 -5.64
N VAL A 95 2.74 -7.46 -5.54
CA VAL A 95 3.11 -6.40 -6.47
C VAL A 95 4.38 -5.70 -5.95
N TYR A 96 5.53 -5.95 -6.59
CA TYR A 96 6.85 -5.44 -6.17
C TYR A 96 7.16 -4.04 -6.69
N LEU A 97 7.91 -3.22 -5.92
CA LEU A 97 8.51 -1.95 -6.36
C LEU A 97 9.75 -2.31 -7.17
N THR A 98 9.85 -1.87 -8.42
CA THR A 98 11.16 -1.72 -9.05
C THR A 98 11.74 -0.38 -8.61
N PRO A 99 13.01 -0.32 -8.18
CA PRO A 99 13.65 0.96 -7.87
C PRO A 99 13.62 1.86 -9.12
N TRP A 100 13.36 3.14 -8.89
CA TRP A 100 13.24 4.13 -9.96
C TRP A 100 14.58 4.82 -10.24
N THR A 101 14.73 5.28 -11.48
CA THR A 101 15.89 6.03 -11.99
C THR A 101 15.55 7.51 -12.14
N THR A 102 16.41 8.36 -11.58
CA THR A 102 16.28 9.83 -11.55
C THR A 102 15.98 10.40 -12.92
N THR A 103 14.85 11.10 -13.05
CA THR A 103 14.51 11.84 -14.26
C THR A 103 13.99 13.21 -13.90
N THR A 104 14.84 14.25 -13.92
CA THR A 104 14.37 15.62 -14.17
C THR A 104 15.45 16.51 -14.80
N ARG A 105 15.04 17.24 -15.84
CA ARG A 105 15.78 18.24 -16.61
C ARG A 105 15.45 19.65 -16.12
N ASN A 106 16.40 20.56 -16.33
CA ASN A 106 16.45 21.95 -15.88
C ASN A 106 15.20 22.81 -16.15
N SER A 107 14.83 23.62 -15.15
CA SER A 107 14.22 24.94 -15.33
C SER A 107 14.96 26.00 -14.48
N LYS A 108 15.06 27.23 -15.01
CA LYS A 108 15.67 28.39 -14.34
C LYS A 108 14.56 29.14 -13.61
N PHE A 109 14.53 29.10 -12.28
CA PHE A 109 13.75 30.02 -11.45
C PHE A 109 14.61 30.57 -10.31
N ASP A 110 14.33 31.83 -9.99
CA ASP A 110 15.17 32.78 -9.27
C ASP A 110 15.06 32.66 -7.73
N LYS A 111 16.00 33.31 -7.04
CA LYS A 111 16.20 33.35 -5.57
C LYS A 111 14.95 33.95 -4.89
N GLN A 112 14.19 33.24 -4.06
CA GLN A 112 14.40 33.15 -2.59
C GLN A 112 13.53 32.02 -1.96
N LEU A 113 13.34 30.90 -2.64
CA LEU A 113 12.57 29.76 -2.12
C LEU A 113 13.38 29.00 -1.06
N ILE A 114 12.89 28.95 0.18
CA ILE A 114 13.56 28.33 1.34
C ILE A 114 12.96 26.95 1.60
N ASN A 115 13.83 25.97 1.89
CA ASN A 115 13.41 24.68 2.40
C ASN A 115 13.36 24.76 3.93
N ILE A 116 12.15 24.86 4.48
CA ILE A 116 11.89 24.90 5.92
C ILE A 116 11.68 23.48 6.47
N LEU A 117 11.17 22.57 5.64
CA LEU A 117 10.95 21.17 6.02
C LEU A 117 12.27 20.47 6.32
N ASP A 118 13.31 20.72 5.53
CA ASP A 118 14.66 20.17 5.66
C ASP A 118 14.66 18.66 5.99
N GLU A 119 13.90 17.90 5.20
CA GLU A 119 13.76 16.45 5.28
C GLU A 119 13.15 15.94 6.62
N GLN A 120 12.57 16.81 7.44
CA GLN A 120 11.87 16.46 8.68
C GLN A 120 10.49 15.85 8.40
N PHE A 121 10.48 14.64 7.86
CA PHE A 121 9.27 13.96 7.40
C PHE A 121 8.41 13.36 8.51
N ASN A 122 8.76 13.55 9.79
CA ASN A 122 8.11 12.88 10.92
C ASN A 122 7.54 13.92 11.92
N PRO A 123 6.57 14.76 11.51
CA PRO A 123 5.95 15.68 12.45
C PRO A 123 5.24 14.93 13.58
N LEU A 124 5.09 15.58 14.74
CA LEU A 124 4.55 14.95 15.96
C LEU A 124 3.01 14.92 16.02
N ARG A 125 2.32 15.60 15.11
CA ARG A 125 0.86 15.69 15.09
C ARG A 125 0.31 15.75 13.66
N PRO A 126 -0.94 15.31 13.44
CA PRO A 126 -1.67 15.60 12.22
C PRO A 126 -1.72 17.12 11.92
N ASN A 127 -1.77 17.45 10.64
CA ASN A 127 -1.86 18.81 10.11
C ASN A 127 -0.73 19.74 10.57
N ALA A 128 0.45 19.20 10.84
CA ALA A 128 1.65 20.02 11.11
C ALA A 128 2.41 20.33 9.82
N VAL A 129 2.51 19.35 8.91
CA VAL A 129 3.14 19.53 7.61
C VAL A 129 2.31 18.82 6.55
N TRP A 130 1.92 19.56 5.53
CA TRP A 130 1.30 19.06 4.32
C TRP A 130 2.29 19.12 3.18
N CYS A 131 2.36 18.07 2.37
CA CYS A 131 3.07 18.09 1.09
C CYS A 131 2.06 18.12 -0.05
N ILE A 132 2.31 18.94 -1.07
CA ILE A 132 1.54 18.94 -2.30
C ILE A 132 2.46 18.69 -3.50
N ASP A 133 2.01 17.81 -4.40
CA ASP A 133 2.75 17.47 -5.61
C ASP A 133 1.78 16.98 -6.69
N THR A 134 2.22 17.07 -7.95
CA THR A 134 1.44 16.68 -9.12
C THR A 134 2.19 15.64 -9.94
N THR A 135 1.53 14.52 -10.26
CA THR A 135 2.05 13.48 -11.13
C THR A 135 1.15 13.26 -12.35
N TYR A 136 1.70 12.76 -13.45
CA TYR A 136 0.90 12.27 -14.59
C TYR A 136 0.36 10.85 -14.35
N ILE A 137 -0.86 10.59 -14.81
CA ILE A 137 -1.48 9.27 -14.95
C ILE A 137 -1.70 9.02 -16.44
N PRO A 138 -1.12 7.95 -17.01
CA PRO A 138 -1.30 7.63 -18.42
C PRO A 138 -2.76 7.23 -18.71
N VAL A 139 -3.30 7.77 -19.80
CA VAL A 139 -4.58 7.39 -20.40
C VAL A 139 -4.35 7.10 -21.89
N HIS A 140 -5.35 6.54 -22.58
CA HIS A 140 -5.21 6.13 -23.98
C HIS A 140 -4.65 7.25 -24.88
N ASP A 141 -5.23 8.45 -24.79
CA ASP A 141 -4.86 9.61 -25.61
C ASP A 141 -4.01 10.63 -24.83
N GLY A 142 -3.02 10.15 -24.08
CA GLY A 142 -2.06 11.00 -23.38
C GLY A 142 -2.02 10.76 -21.88
N PHE A 143 -2.27 11.80 -21.09
CA PHE A 143 -2.22 11.71 -19.63
C PHE A 143 -3.07 12.78 -18.96
N VAL A 144 -3.50 12.47 -17.73
CA VAL A 144 -4.15 13.43 -16.82
C VAL A 144 -3.23 13.68 -15.64
N TYR A 145 -3.36 14.84 -15.01
CA TYR A 145 -2.55 15.24 -13.87
C TYR A 145 -3.28 14.91 -12.57
N LEU A 146 -2.67 14.11 -11.70
CA LEU A 146 -3.11 13.89 -10.32
C LEU A 146 -2.33 14.83 -9.41
N THR A 147 -3.04 15.79 -8.82
CA THR A 147 -2.49 16.60 -7.73
C THR A 147 -2.95 16.00 -6.41
N SER A 148 -2.01 15.76 -5.50
CA SER A 148 -2.27 15.15 -4.20
C SER A 148 -1.77 16.04 -3.08
N ILE A 149 -2.50 16.10 -1.97
CA ILE A 149 -2.09 16.72 -0.70
C ILE A 149 -1.95 15.61 0.34
N MET A 150 -0.75 15.45 0.89
CA MET A 150 -0.41 14.45 1.90
C MET A 150 -0.17 15.10 3.27
N ASP A 151 -0.76 14.56 4.32
CA ASP A 151 -0.35 14.84 5.70
C ASP A 151 0.88 13.98 6.07
N LEU A 152 2.02 14.59 6.38
CA LEU A 152 3.25 13.86 6.64
C LEU A 152 3.23 13.07 7.96
N TYR A 153 2.36 13.42 8.91
CA TYR A 153 2.24 12.68 10.17
C TYR A 153 1.86 11.22 9.90
N SER A 154 0.80 11.01 9.12
CA SER A 154 0.16 9.71 8.87
C SER A 154 0.41 9.16 7.47
N ARG A 155 1.06 9.94 6.59
CA ARG A 155 1.12 9.72 5.14
C ARG A 155 -0.26 9.68 4.48
N ARG A 156 -1.31 10.18 5.13
CA ARG A 156 -2.67 10.17 4.59
C ARG A 156 -2.76 11.15 3.42
N ILE A 157 -3.37 10.73 2.32
CA ILE A 157 -3.78 11.69 1.27
C ILE A 157 -5.07 12.34 1.74
N ILE A 158 -4.99 13.61 2.10
CA ILE A 158 -6.09 14.39 2.68
C ILE A 158 -6.83 15.23 1.64
N GLY A 159 -6.26 15.37 0.46
CA GLY A 159 -6.88 15.99 -0.70
C GLY A 159 -6.28 15.46 -1.97
N TRP A 160 -7.07 15.32 -3.02
CA TRP A 160 -6.59 15.07 -4.36
C TRP A 160 -7.61 15.52 -5.40
N ASP A 161 -7.15 15.82 -6.61
CA ASP A 161 -8.01 15.97 -7.79
C ASP A 161 -7.25 15.61 -9.07
N LEU A 162 -8.02 15.36 -10.15
CA LEU A 162 -7.49 15.17 -11.48
C LEU A 162 -7.74 16.40 -12.36
N SER A 163 -6.78 16.75 -13.20
CA SER A 163 -6.96 17.79 -14.23
C SER A 163 -6.37 17.35 -15.57
N GLU A 164 -6.87 17.94 -16.65
CA GLU A 164 -6.28 17.75 -18.00
C GLU A 164 -5.11 18.71 -18.25
N THR A 165 -4.99 19.77 -17.45
CA THR A 165 -3.92 20.77 -17.54
C THR A 165 -3.19 20.94 -16.20
N LEU A 166 -1.94 21.42 -16.25
CA LEU A 166 -1.12 21.74 -15.07
C LEU A 166 -1.42 23.14 -14.50
N GLU A 167 -2.58 23.73 -14.84
CA GLU A 167 -2.92 25.08 -14.44
C GLU A 167 -3.17 25.21 -12.94
N VAL A 168 -2.74 26.34 -12.36
CA VAL A 168 -2.95 26.70 -10.95
C VAL A 168 -4.42 26.74 -10.58
N SER A 169 -5.28 27.12 -11.53
CA SER A 169 -6.74 27.17 -11.38
C SER A 169 -7.33 25.84 -10.87
N ASN A 170 -6.69 24.71 -11.18
CA ASN A 170 -7.11 23.38 -10.71
C ASN A 170 -6.61 23.07 -9.29
N VAL A 171 -5.53 23.70 -8.85
CA VAL A 171 -4.89 23.46 -7.54
C VAL A 171 -5.60 24.24 -6.42
N ILE A 172 -6.08 25.45 -6.72
CA ILE A 172 -6.72 26.33 -5.72
C ILE A 172 -7.96 25.69 -5.07
N PRO A 173 -8.94 25.16 -5.83
CA PRO A 173 -10.14 24.56 -5.23
C PRO A 173 -9.82 23.35 -4.37
N LEU A 174 -8.77 22.60 -4.75
CA LEU A 174 -8.28 21.46 -3.98
C LEU A 174 -7.75 21.90 -2.61
N ILE A 175 -6.89 22.93 -2.57
CA ILE A 175 -6.34 23.46 -1.31
C ILE A 175 -7.45 23.96 -0.40
N GLU A 176 -8.40 24.74 -0.92
CA GLU A 176 -9.52 25.26 -0.12
C GLU A 176 -10.41 24.14 0.42
N LYS A 177 -10.79 23.17 -0.42
CA LYS A 177 -11.57 22.01 0.02
C LYS A 177 -10.83 21.22 1.12
N THR A 178 -9.53 21.03 0.98
CA THR A 178 -8.72 20.32 1.99
C THR A 178 -8.63 21.12 3.28
N LYS A 179 -8.46 22.45 3.21
CA LYS A 179 -8.51 23.33 4.39
C LYS A 179 -9.82 23.22 5.15
N HIS A 180 -10.93 23.37 4.44
CA HIS A 180 -12.27 23.30 5.03
C HIS A 180 -12.53 21.95 5.70
N SER A 181 -12.18 20.85 5.04
CA SER A 181 -12.41 19.50 5.59
C SER A 181 -11.53 19.13 6.79
N ARG A 182 -10.37 19.77 6.97
CA ARG A 182 -9.43 19.46 8.05
C ARG A 182 -9.54 20.37 9.27
N HIS A 183 -10.38 21.42 9.22
CA HIS A 183 -10.58 22.38 10.31
C HIS A 183 -9.25 22.86 10.92
N ILE A 184 -8.36 23.37 10.07
CA ILE A 184 -7.02 23.79 10.49
C ILE A 184 -7.12 24.92 11.52
N SER A 185 -6.68 24.65 12.73
CA SER A 185 -6.68 25.60 13.85
C SER A 185 -5.28 26.02 14.30
N LYS A 186 -4.23 25.34 13.82
CA LYS A 186 -2.83 25.57 14.20
C LYS A 186 -2.01 25.89 12.95
N PRO A 187 -0.89 26.65 13.10
CA PRO A 187 0.06 26.84 12.01
C PRO A 187 0.51 25.50 11.42
N LEU A 188 0.62 25.44 10.10
CA LEU A 188 1.12 24.29 9.37
C LEU A 188 2.08 24.73 8.29
N ILE A 189 3.00 23.83 7.95
CA ILE A 189 3.90 23.99 6.82
C ILE A 189 3.23 23.38 5.59
N MET A 190 3.21 24.12 4.48
CA MET A 190 2.84 23.60 3.16
C MET A 190 4.13 23.47 2.35
N HIS A 191 4.51 22.23 2.04
CA HIS A 191 5.73 21.89 1.30
C HIS A 191 5.40 21.50 -0.13
N SER A 192 6.09 22.09 -1.11
CA SER A 192 5.94 21.73 -2.52
C SER A 192 7.27 21.76 -3.26
N ASP A 193 7.27 21.27 -4.49
CA ASP A 193 8.36 21.54 -5.41
C ASP A 193 8.34 23.01 -5.89
N ARG A 194 9.31 23.36 -6.74
CA ARG A 194 9.45 24.69 -7.34
C ARG A 194 8.69 24.84 -8.67
N GLY A 195 7.67 24.03 -8.90
CA GLY A 195 6.81 24.12 -10.08
C GLY A 195 6.13 25.49 -10.15
N SER A 196 5.96 26.01 -11.37
CA SER A 196 5.38 27.34 -11.58
C SER A 196 3.99 27.48 -10.95
N GLN A 197 3.27 26.37 -10.79
CA GLN A 197 1.97 26.35 -10.16
C GLN A 197 2.02 26.66 -8.64
N PHE A 198 3.06 26.21 -7.94
CA PHE A 198 3.22 26.39 -6.50
C PHE A 198 4.04 27.64 -6.13
N THR A 199 4.55 28.36 -7.13
CA THR A 199 5.20 29.67 -6.95
C THR A 199 4.35 30.82 -7.48
N SER A 200 3.12 30.52 -7.92
CA SER A 200 2.20 31.53 -8.47
C SER A 200 1.61 32.43 -7.39
N GLU A 201 1.21 33.65 -7.78
CA GLU A 201 0.58 34.58 -6.85
C GLU A 201 -0.73 34.03 -6.27
N ALA A 202 -1.56 33.40 -7.10
CA ALA A 202 -2.80 32.79 -6.66
C ALA A 202 -2.59 31.63 -5.66
N TYR A 203 -1.50 30.86 -5.82
CA TYR A 203 -1.09 29.87 -4.83
C TYR A 203 -0.67 30.52 -3.50
N ASN A 204 0.12 31.59 -3.54
CA ASN A 204 0.54 32.32 -2.34
C ASN A 204 -0.67 32.91 -1.59
N GLN A 205 -1.68 33.41 -2.32
CA GLN A 205 -2.92 33.93 -1.72
C GLN A 205 -3.71 32.83 -1.00
N VAL A 206 -3.95 31.68 -1.66
CA VAL A 206 -4.70 30.57 -1.04
C VAL A 206 -3.94 29.93 0.12
N THR A 207 -2.63 30.13 0.23
CA THR A 207 -1.78 29.58 1.30
C THR A 207 -1.30 30.62 2.31
N ALA A 208 -1.84 31.86 2.30
CA ALA A 208 -1.32 32.97 3.12
C ALA A 208 -1.23 32.69 4.63
N ASN A 209 -2.08 31.82 5.19
CA ASN A 209 -2.08 31.44 6.60
C ASN A 209 -1.21 30.21 6.92
N MET A 210 -0.39 29.75 5.97
CA MET A 210 0.50 28.60 6.07
C MET A 210 1.94 29.05 5.91
N THR A 211 2.88 28.30 6.50
CA THR A 211 4.30 28.51 6.27
C THR A 211 4.73 27.77 5.02
N LEU A 212 5.08 28.49 3.96
CA LEU A 212 5.49 27.88 2.69
C LEU A 212 6.92 27.36 2.76
N SER A 213 7.12 26.11 2.38
CA SER A 213 8.41 25.46 2.24
C SER A 213 8.55 24.92 0.83
N TYR A 214 9.76 25.00 0.27
CA TYR A 214 10.02 24.52 -1.08
C TYR A 214 11.21 23.57 -1.12
N SER A 215 11.15 22.53 -1.95
CA SER A 215 12.30 21.66 -2.19
C SER A 215 13.49 22.44 -2.74
N LYS A 216 14.70 21.97 -2.45
CA LYS A 216 15.94 22.46 -3.06
C LYS A 216 15.93 22.10 -4.54
N LYS A 217 16.52 22.97 -5.37
CA LYS A 217 16.60 22.75 -6.81
C LYS A 217 17.35 21.44 -7.10
N ALA A 218 16.76 20.60 -7.95
CA ALA A 218 17.32 19.30 -8.36
C ALA A 218 17.64 18.34 -7.19
N TYR A 219 16.86 18.43 -6.10
CA TYR A 219 17.06 17.60 -4.92
C TYR A 219 15.77 16.81 -4.60
N PRO A 220 15.63 15.59 -5.16
CA PRO A 220 14.39 14.82 -5.07
C PRO A 220 14.05 14.33 -3.66
N TRP A 221 15.03 14.30 -2.76
CA TRP A 221 14.87 13.80 -1.40
C TRP A 221 13.87 14.63 -0.59
N ASP A 222 13.75 15.94 -0.87
CA ASP A 222 12.83 16.85 -0.18
C ASP A 222 11.35 16.50 -0.37
N ASN A 223 11.01 15.85 -1.49
CA ASN A 223 9.64 15.44 -1.81
C ASN A 223 9.41 13.92 -1.70
N ALA A 224 10.38 13.18 -1.14
CA ALA A 224 10.44 11.73 -1.20
C ALA A 224 9.16 11.03 -0.74
N CYS A 225 8.44 11.58 0.24
CA CYS A 225 7.23 10.96 0.79
C CYS A 225 6.07 10.94 -0.20
N ILE A 226 5.78 12.08 -0.85
CA ILE A 226 4.67 12.18 -1.81
C ILE A 226 5.04 11.56 -3.15
N GLU A 227 6.29 11.66 -3.59
CA GLU A 227 6.79 10.95 -4.76
C GLU A 227 6.72 9.43 -4.57
N SER A 228 7.05 8.94 -3.37
CA SER A 228 6.88 7.52 -3.02
C SER A 228 5.42 7.08 -3.12
N PHE A 229 4.48 7.92 -2.71
CA PHE A 229 3.06 7.66 -2.89
C PHE A 229 2.68 7.60 -4.38
N HIS A 230 3.14 8.55 -5.20
CA HIS A 230 2.87 8.57 -6.64
C HIS A 230 3.40 7.32 -7.35
N ALA A 231 4.62 6.86 -7.03
CA ALA A 231 5.16 5.61 -7.54
C ALA A 231 4.32 4.39 -7.10
N LEU A 232 3.80 4.44 -5.88
CA LEU A 232 3.05 3.37 -5.26
C LEU A 232 1.64 3.22 -5.83
N ILE A 233 0.87 4.30 -5.99
CA ILE A 233 -0.46 4.25 -6.62
C ILE A 233 -0.37 3.78 -8.08
N LYS A 234 0.63 4.27 -8.84
CA LYS A 234 0.81 3.86 -10.23
C LYS A 234 0.98 2.36 -10.34
N ARG A 235 1.87 1.81 -9.53
CA ARG A 235 2.30 0.42 -9.61
C ARG A 235 1.33 -0.57 -8.96
N GLU A 236 0.81 -0.25 -7.77
CA GLU A 236 -0.12 -1.13 -7.05
C GLU A 236 -1.51 -1.16 -7.69
N TRP A 237 -1.86 -0.09 -8.44
CA TRP A 237 -3.21 0.11 -8.93
C TRP A 237 -3.29 0.49 -10.41
N ILE A 238 -2.88 1.69 -10.77
CA ILE A 238 -3.16 2.28 -12.10
C ILE A 238 -2.64 1.40 -13.25
N ASN A 239 -1.41 0.89 -13.15
CA ASN A 239 -0.76 0.09 -14.18
C ASN A 239 -1.44 -1.28 -14.42
N ARG A 240 -2.44 -1.65 -13.63
CA ARG A 240 -3.26 -2.85 -13.82
C ARG A 240 -4.39 -2.65 -14.83
N PHE A 241 -4.64 -1.40 -15.23
CA PHE A 241 -5.77 -1.02 -16.06
C PHE A 241 -5.29 -0.34 -17.34
N LYS A 242 -6.03 -0.56 -18.43
CA LYS A 242 -5.99 0.31 -19.61
C LYS A 242 -7.06 1.37 -19.41
N ILE A 243 -6.65 2.63 -19.24
CA ILE A 243 -7.54 3.73 -18.92
C ILE A 243 -7.82 4.50 -20.20
N HIS A 244 -9.08 4.61 -20.60
CA HIS A 244 -9.47 5.27 -21.84
C HIS A 244 -9.98 6.68 -21.59
N LEU A 245 -10.74 6.89 -20.51
CA LEU A 245 -11.43 8.15 -20.24
C LEU A 245 -10.96 8.81 -18.93
N TYR A 246 -11.06 10.13 -18.86
CA TYR A 246 -10.82 10.91 -17.64
C TYR A 246 -11.69 10.42 -16.47
N SER A 247 -12.96 10.09 -16.71
CA SER A 247 -13.89 9.59 -15.69
C SER A 247 -13.44 8.23 -15.12
N GLU A 248 -12.86 7.36 -15.94
CA GLU A 248 -12.27 6.10 -15.50
C GLU A 248 -11.05 6.32 -14.62
N ALA A 249 -10.15 7.23 -15.03
CA ALA A 249 -9.01 7.63 -14.22
C ALA A 249 -9.47 8.13 -12.84
N LYS A 250 -10.45 9.03 -12.82
CA LYS A 250 -10.99 9.61 -11.58
C LYS A 250 -11.58 8.54 -10.66
N ARG A 251 -12.34 7.59 -11.22
CA ARG A 251 -12.91 6.46 -10.48
C ARG A 251 -11.81 5.56 -9.89
N LEU A 252 -10.79 5.22 -10.67
CA LEU A 252 -9.69 4.36 -10.21
C LEU A 252 -8.87 5.03 -9.11
N VAL A 253 -8.56 6.32 -9.25
CA VAL A 253 -7.87 7.10 -8.22
C VAL A 253 -8.70 7.19 -6.95
N PHE A 254 -9.99 7.52 -7.05
CA PHE A 254 -10.90 7.53 -5.91
C PHE A 254 -10.92 6.18 -5.18
N GLN A 255 -11.10 5.09 -5.94
CA GLN A 255 -11.15 3.75 -5.37
C GLN A 255 -9.87 3.43 -4.61
N TYR A 256 -8.71 3.77 -5.17
CA TYR A 256 -7.46 3.50 -4.50
C TYR A 256 -7.27 4.37 -3.26
N ILE A 257 -7.41 5.69 -3.38
CA ILE A 257 -7.07 6.62 -2.31
C ILE A 257 -8.04 6.47 -1.13
N GLU A 258 -9.34 6.57 -1.40
CA GLU A 258 -10.36 6.64 -0.35
C GLU A 258 -10.70 5.28 0.25
N THR A 259 -10.84 4.25 -0.59
CA THR A 259 -11.34 2.94 -0.13
C THR A 259 -10.22 1.97 0.28
N PHE A 260 -8.97 2.26 -0.08
CA PHE A 260 -7.85 1.38 0.21
C PHE A 260 -6.65 2.06 0.87
N TYR A 261 -5.96 2.99 0.20
CA TYR A 261 -4.71 3.59 0.68
C TYR A 261 -4.86 4.24 2.05
N ASN A 262 -5.86 5.11 2.21
CA ASN A 262 -6.07 5.83 3.47
C ASN A 262 -6.63 4.91 4.57
N THR A 263 -7.51 3.97 4.22
CA THR A 263 -8.39 3.28 5.17
C THR A 263 -7.95 1.87 5.52
N VAL A 264 -7.39 1.12 4.58
CA VAL A 264 -7.06 -0.31 4.71
C VAL A 264 -5.56 -0.56 4.62
N ARG A 265 -4.84 0.21 3.81
CA ARG A 265 -3.46 -0.09 3.46
C ARG A 265 -2.51 0.18 4.62
N ILE A 266 -1.90 -0.86 5.18
CA ILE A 266 -0.89 -0.72 6.23
C ILE A 266 0.39 -0.10 5.71
N HIS A 267 0.96 0.76 6.54
CA HIS A 267 2.15 1.54 6.25
C HIS A 267 3.18 1.37 7.37
N SER A 268 4.45 1.11 7.02
CA SER A 268 5.53 0.91 8.01
C SER A 268 5.77 2.16 8.86
N HIS A 269 5.78 3.36 8.23
CA HIS A 269 5.78 4.65 8.93
C HIS A 269 4.71 4.76 10.04
N CYS A 270 3.53 4.19 9.80
CA CYS A 270 2.41 4.21 10.75
C CYS A 270 2.43 3.03 11.72
N GLY A 271 3.57 2.37 11.92
CA GLY A 271 3.66 1.17 12.77
C GLY A 271 2.82 -0.01 12.25
N PHE A 272 2.72 -0.15 10.93
CA PHE A 272 1.86 -1.14 10.24
C PHE A 272 0.35 -0.96 10.48
N LYS A 273 -0.09 0.27 10.74
CA LYS A 273 -1.49 0.70 10.68
C LYS A 273 -1.78 1.40 9.37
N SER A 274 -3.06 1.57 9.02
CA SER A 274 -3.43 2.45 7.91
C SER A 274 -3.24 3.93 8.30
N PRO A 275 -3.03 4.84 7.33
CA PRO A 275 -2.93 6.27 7.60
C PRO A 275 -4.08 6.81 8.43
N LYS A 276 -5.33 6.40 8.12
CA LYS A 276 -6.50 6.80 8.88
C LYS A 276 -6.48 6.26 10.31
N GLN A 277 -6.11 4.99 10.51
CA GLN A 277 -6.04 4.40 11.86
C GLN A 277 -5.07 5.16 12.77
N LEU A 278 -3.91 5.59 12.26
CA LEU A 278 -2.96 6.37 13.06
C LEU A 278 -3.52 7.74 13.48
N GLU A 279 -4.26 8.40 12.59
CA GLU A 279 -4.93 9.67 12.94
C GLU A 279 -6.07 9.47 13.93
N ASP A 280 -6.90 8.44 13.73
CA ASP A 280 -8.02 8.14 14.62
C ASP A 280 -7.49 7.84 16.05
N GLU A 281 -6.40 7.10 16.19
CA GLU A 281 -5.74 6.84 17.48
C GLU A 281 -5.20 8.12 18.13
N TYR A 282 -4.58 9.01 17.36
CA TYR A 282 -4.12 10.30 17.85
C TYR A 282 -5.27 11.13 18.40
N GLN A 283 -6.41 11.15 17.70
CA GLN A 283 -7.61 11.86 18.16
C GLN A 283 -8.16 11.28 19.48
N THR A 284 -8.23 9.96 19.59
CA THR A 284 -8.64 9.29 20.85
C THR A 284 -7.70 9.63 22.01
N GLN A 285 -6.38 9.64 21.77
CA GLN A 285 -5.40 10.01 22.80
C GLN A 285 -5.58 11.45 23.28
N ILE A 286 -5.77 12.40 22.36
CA ILE A 286 -6.02 13.80 22.72
C ILE A 286 -7.33 13.96 23.48
N GLN A 287 -8.40 13.27 23.08
CA GLN A 287 -9.68 13.32 23.80
C GLN A 287 -9.54 12.80 25.24
N ASN A 288 -8.82 11.69 25.43
CA ASN A 288 -8.59 11.13 26.76
C ASN A 288 -7.76 12.07 27.66
N LEU A 289 -6.81 12.80 27.08
CA LEU A 289 -6.00 13.79 27.82
C LEU A 289 -6.78 15.06 28.19
N VAL A 290 -7.84 15.39 27.46
CA VAL A 290 -8.69 16.57 27.76
C VAL A 290 -9.75 16.25 28.81
N VAL A 291 -10.12 14.97 28.94
CA VAL A 291 -11.14 14.49 29.91
C VAL A 291 -10.53 14.07 31.25
N ALA A 292 -9.23 13.78 31.29
CA ALA A 292 -8.47 13.47 32.51
C ALA A 292 -8.00 14.73 33.24
#